data_AF-A0A3R9SGU2-F1
#
_entry.id   AF-A0A3R9SGU2-F1
#
_cell.length_a   1.000
_cell.length_b   1.000
_cell.length_c   1.000
_cell.angle_alpha   90.00
_cell.angle_beta   90.00
_cell.angle_gamma   90.00
#
_symmetry.space_group_name_H-M   'P 1'
#
loop_
_entity.id
_entity.type
_entity.pdbx_description
1 polymer ?
#
loop_
_entity_poly.entity_id
_entity_poly.type
_entity_poly.pdbx_seq_one_letter_code
_entity_poly.pdbx_strand_id
1 'polypeptide(L)'
;MSVKRLHVTSRYCEVAISGNLVHLAGQLADDTSADVTGQTQQTLDNIDRLLAEAGTDKTHILSVIIFLKDIEKDYAAMNAVWDAWISEGHPPARTCVESKLYAPDVLVEMTVVAVLP
;
A
#
# COMPACT_ATOMS: atom_id res chain seq x y z
N MET A 1 -9.01 -22.01 -9.60
CA MET A 1 -9.78 -21.04 -8.78
C MET A 1 -10.13 -19.85 -9.67
N SER A 2 -11.28 -19.22 -9.48
CA SER A 2 -11.67 -17.99 -10.19
C SER A 2 -11.05 -16.76 -9.53
N VAL A 3 -10.85 -15.69 -10.31
CA VAL A 3 -10.35 -14.41 -9.80
C VAL A 3 -11.52 -13.45 -9.60
N LYS A 4 -11.73 -12.99 -8.36
CA LYS A 4 -12.66 -11.90 -8.03
C LYS A 4 -11.89 -10.57 -8.09
N ARG A 5 -12.54 -9.51 -8.58
CA ARG A 5 -11.95 -8.16 -8.64
C ARG A 5 -12.89 -7.14 -8.00
N LEU A 6 -12.34 -6.19 -7.26
CA LEU A 6 -13.05 -5.04 -6.68
C LEU A 6 -12.56 -3.75 -7.35
N HIS A 7 -13.43 -2.73 -7.42
CA HIS A 7 -13.13 -1.42 -8.02
C HIS A 7 -12.50 -1.52 -9.41
N VAL A 8 -13.21 -2.18 -10.32
CA VAL A 8 -12.72 -2.44 -11.67
C VAL A 8 -12.82 -1.17 -12.52
N THR A 9 -11.71 -0.77 -13.12
CA THR A 9 -11.64 0.24 -14.18
C THR A 9 -11.34 -0.42 -15.52
N SER A 10 -11.23 0.36 -16.60
CA SER A 10 -10.78 -0.14 -17.91
C SER A 10 -9.29 -0.49 -17.94
N ARG A 11 -8.48 0.00 -17.00
CA ARG A 11 -7.01 -0.16 -16.97
C ARG A 11 -6.55 -1.19 -15.92
N TYR A 12 -7.12 -1.12 -14.72
CA TYR A 12 -6.75 -1.97 -13.58
C TYR A 12 -7.93 -2.13 -12.60
N CYS A 13 -7.76 -2.94 -11.57
CA CYS A 13 -8.67 -3.04 -10.43
C CYS A 13 -7.91 -2.79 -9.14
N GLU A 14 -8.53 -2.18 -8.13
CA GLU A 14 -7.84 -1.92 -6.85
C GLU A 14 -7.51 -3.20 -6.09
N VAL A 15 -8.37 -4.21 -6.19
CA VAL A 15 -8.20 -5.50 -5.47
C VAL A 15 -8.42 -6.66 -6.42
N ALA A 16 -7.50 -7.62 -6.43
CA ALA A 16 -7.64 -8.91 -7.08
C ALA A 16 -7.52 -10.05 -6.04
N ILE A 17 -8.48 -10.98 -6.05
CA ILE A 17 -8.58 -12.06 -5.07
C ILE A 17 -8.68 -13.40 -5.80
N SER A 18 -7.84 -14.37 -5.42
CA SER A 18 -7.90 -15.75 -5.94
C SER A 18 -7.59 -16.75 -4.83
N GLY A 19 -8.58 -17.56 -4.46
CA GLY A 19 -8.46 -18.40 -3.25
C GLY A 19 -8.37 -17.51 -2.02
N ASN A 20 -7.30 -17.68 -1.24
CA ASN A 20 -7.00 -16.83 -0.08
C ASN A 20 -6.05 -15.68 -0.40
N LEU A 21 -5.45 -15.59 -1.59
CA LEU A 21 -4.52 -14.50 -1.93
C LEU A 21 -5.29 -13.23 -2.29
N VAL A 22 -4.85 -12.11 -1.71
CA VAL A 22 -5.34 -10.76 -1.97
C VAL A 22 -4.17 -9.92 -2.49
N HIS A 23 -4.34 -9.32 -3.67
CA HIS A 23 -3.41 -8.36 -4.25
C HIS A 23 -4.08 -6.99 -4.34
N LEU A 24 -3.41 -5.97 -3.78
CA LEU A 24 -3.77 -4.59 -4.05
C LEU A 24 -2.99 -4.05 -5.24
N ALA A 25 -3.60 -3.18 -6.03
CA ALA A 25 -2.87 -2.32 -6.96
C ALA A 25 -1.93 -1.37 -6.19
N GLY A 26 -1.07 -0.63 -6.91
CA GLY A 26 -0.25 0.41 -6.31
C GLY A 26 -1.13 1.47 -5.63
N GLN A 27 -1.03 1.54 -4.30
CA GLN A 27 -1.78 2.47 -3.48
C GLN A 27 -0.96 3.75 -3.26
N LEU A 28 -1.68 4.86 -3.28
CA LEU A 28 -1.18 6.23 -3.34
C LEU A 28 -2.07 7.12 -2.47
N ALA A 29 -1.62 8.34 -2.20
CA ALA A 29 -2.44 9.37 -1.60
C ALA A 29 -3.47 9.94 -2.59
N ASP A 30 -4.66 10.27 -2.10
CA ASP A 30 -5.67 10.98 -2.90
C ASP A 30 -5.34 12.47 -3.04
N ASP A 31 -4.79 13.08 -1.98
CA ASP A 31 -4.21 14.42 -2.00
C ASP A 31 -2.68 14.37 -2.06
N THR A 32 -2.15 14.59 -3.25
CA THR A 32 -0.70 14.65 -3.57
C THR A 32 -0.07 16.02 -3.27
N SER A 33 -0.83 17.00 -2.78
CA SER A 33 -0.27 18.29 -2.36
C SER A 33 0.41 18.22 -0.98
N ALA A 34 0.13 17.17 -0.21
CA ALA A 34 0.74 16.91 1.08
C ALA A 34 2.22 16.48 0.96
N ASP A 35 2.96 16.61 2.07
CA ASP A 35 4.31 16.06 2.19
C ASP A 35 4.32 14.53 2.31
N VAL A 36 5.50 13.93 2.39
CA VAL A 36 5.64 12.46 2.44
C VAL A 36 4.93 11.85 3.65
N THR A 37 4.84 12.56 4.78
CA THR A 37 4.11 12.09 5.96
C THR A 37 2.62 12.02 5.66
N GLY A 38 2.05 13.09 5.12
CA GLY A 38 0.63 13.14 4.73
C GLY A 38 0.29 12.15 3.62
N GLN A 39 1.17 11.99 2.63
CA GLN A 39 0.94 11.01 1.56
C GLN A 39 1.09 9.57 2.04
N THR A 40 2.02 9.29 2.95
CA THR A 40 2.18 7.96 3.56
C THR A 40 0.93 7.59 4.36
N GLN A 41 0.41 8.50 5.17
CA GLN A 41 -0.79 8.25 5.97
C GLN A 41 -1.99 7.91 5.07
N GLN A 42 -2.27 8.73 4.05
CA GLN A 42 -3.37 8.49 3.12
C GLN A 42 -3.20 7.17 2.35
N THR A 43 -1.97 6.87 1.91
CA THR A 43 -1.66 5.59 1.25
C THR A 43 -2.00 4.39 2.15
N LEU A 44 -1.62 4.45 3.43
CA LEU A 44 -1.89 3.39 4.40
C LEU A 44 -3.37 3.29 4.77
N ASP A 45 -4.08 4.41 4.86
CA ASP A 45 -5.54 4.43 5.09
C ASP A 45 -6.29 3.79 3.91
N ASN A 46 -5.83 4.04 2.68
CA ASN A 46 -6.35 3.40 1.47
C ASN A 46 -6.10 1.88 1.49
N ILE A 47 -4.91 1.45 1.92
CA ILE A 47 -4.58 0.04 2.10
C ILE A 47 -5.53 -0.61 3.12
N ASP A 48 -5.70 -0.01 4.30
CA ASP A 48 -6.59 -0.56 5.35
C ASP A 48 -8.03 -0.71 4.85
N ARG A 49 -8.55 0.30 4.15
CA ARG A 49 -9.89 0.25 3.55
C ARG A 49 -10.03 -0.91 2.57
N LEU A 50 -9.07 -1.05 1.64
CA LEU A 50 -9.14 -2.08 0.60
C LEU A 50 -8.93 -3.50 1.16
N LEU A 51 -8.08 -3.67 2.17
CA LEU A 51 -7.94 -4.95 2.89
C LEU A 51 -9.26 -5.32 3.58
N ALA A 52 -9.90 -4.38 4.26
CA ALA A 52 -11.18 -4.62 4.93
C ALA A 52 -12.29 -5.02 3.93
N GLU A 53 -12.38 -4.35 2.79
CA GLU A 53 -13.32 -4.71 1.71
C GLU A 53 -13.02 -6.10 1.09
N ALA A 54 -11.75 -6.50 1.07
CA ALA A 54 -11.34 -7.84 0.66
C ALA A 54 -11.68 -8.92 1.70
N GLY A 55 -11.97 -8.53 2.95
CA GLY A 55 -12.25 -9.43 4.07
C GLY A 55 -11.00 -9.84 4.84
N THR A 56 -9.95 -9.01 4.83
CA THR A 56 -8.72 -9.20 5.60
C THR A 56 -8.30 -7.89 6.27
N ASP A 57 -7.12 -7.86 6.90
CA ASP A 57 -6.56 -6.69 7.55
C ASP A 57 -5.03 -6.70 7.50
N LYS A 58 -4.42 -5.64 8.03
CA LYS A 58 -2.96 -5.46 8.01
C LYS A 58 -2.16 -6.53 8.76
N THR A 59 -2.79 -7.31 9.65
CA THR A 59 -2.11 -8.41 10.37
C THR A 59 -1.88 -9.64 9.48
N HIS A 60 -2.56 -9.69 8.33
CA HIS A 60 -2.47 -10.77 7.34
C HIS A 60 -1.73 -10.36 6.06
N ILE A 61 -1.02 -9.23 6.07
CA ILE A 61 -0.18 -8.84 4.95
C ILE A 61 1.04 -9.75 4.90
N LEU A 62 1.26 -10.38 3.74
CA LEU A 62 2.45 -11.17 3.46
C LEU A 62 3.61 -10.27 3.08
N SER A 63 3.40 -9.34 2.15
CA SER A 63 4.46 -8.45 1.68
C SER A 63 3.99 -7.07 1.24
N VAL A 64 4.88 -6.09 1.40
CA VAL A 64 4.75 -4.74 0.87
C VAL A 64 6.02 -4.34 0.13
N ILE A 65 5.88 -3.78 -1.06
CA ILE A 65 6.95 -3.05 -1.74
C ILE A 65 6.60 -1.57 -1.68
N ILE A 66 7.51 -0.77 -1.14
CA ILE A 66 7.38 0.68 -1.03
C ILE A 66 8.33 1.32 -2.04
N PHE A 67 7.76 2.16 -2.88
CA PHE A 67 8.48 3.01 -3.81
C PHE A 67 8.47 4.44 -3.27
N LEU A 68 9.62 4.95 -2.87
CA LEU A 68 9.81 6.37 -2.54
C LEU A 68 10.37 7.11 -3.74
N LYS A 69 9.95 8.36 -3.93
CA LYS A 69 10.50 9.21 -4.99
C LYS A 69 11.92 9.68 -4.71
N ASP A 70 12.21 10.01 -3.46
CA ASP A 70 13.51 10.47 -2.98
C ASP A 70 13.78 9.80 -1.62
N ILE A 71 14.57 8.72 -1.64
CA ILE A 71 14.77 7.91 -0.43
C ILE A 71 15.69 8.62 0.56
N GLU A 72 16.64 9.43 0.10
CA GLU A 72 17.53 10.18 0.99
C GLU A 72 16.77 11.22 1.81
N LYS A 73 15.78 11.88 1.18
CA LYS A 73 14.97 12.90 1.82
C LYS A 73 13.85 12.33 2.68
N ASP A 74 13.12 11.34 2.17
CA ASP A 74 11.79 11.01 2.68
C ASP A 74 11.73 9.73 3.55
N TYR A 75 12.80 8.92 3.57
CA TYR A 75 12.79 7.60 4.21
C TYR A 75 12.48 7.64 5.71
N ALA A 76 13.09 8.58 6.46
CA ALA A 76 12.88 8.67 7.90
C ALA A 76 11.44 9.10 8.24
N ALA A 77 10.91 10.07 7.51
CA ALA A 77 9.56 10.60 7.73
C ALA A 77 8.47 9.58 7.35
N MET A 78 8.65 8.86 6.24
CA MET A 78 7.77 7.74 5.86
C MET A 78 7.81 6.62 6.90
N ASN A 79 9.00 6.24 7.38
CA ASN A 79 9.14 5.19 8.40
C ASN A 79 8.44 5.54 9.72
N ALA A 80 8.47 6.80 10.16
CA ALA A 80 7.77 7.20 11.36
C ALA A 80 6.25 6.94 11.27
N VAL A 81 5.64 7.15 10.10
CA VAL A 81 4.22 6.85 9.87
C VAL A 81 4.00 5.34 9.76
N TRP A 82 4.86 4.64 9.02
CA TRP A 82 4.82 3.18 8.89
C TRP A 82 4.88 2.49 10.27
N ASP A 83 5.84 2.87 11.11
CA ASP A 83 6.08 2.26 12.42
C ASP A 83 4.90 2.49 13.37
N ALA A 84 4.21 3.63 13.25
CA ALA A 84 2.98 3.90 14.01
C ALA A 84 1.76 3.11 13.49
N TRP A 85 1.76 2.74 12.21
CA TRP A 85 0.65 2.05 11.57
C TRP A 85 0.72 0.53 11.71
N ILE A 86 1.91 -0.08 11.66
CA ILE A 86 2.04 -1.54 11.71
C ILE A 86 1.49 -2.14 13.01
N SER A 87 0.89 -3.33 12.91
CA SER A 87 0.42 -4.07 14.07
C SER A 87 1.58 -4.73 14.81
N GLU A 88 1.69 -4.50 16.11
CA GLU A 88 2.68 -5.14 16.98
C GLU A 88 2.61 -6.67 16.83
N GLY A 89 3.77 -7.31 16.63
CA GLY A 89 3.87 -8.76 16.45
C GLY A 89 3.52 -9.28 15.04
N HIS A 90 3.05 -8.42 14.14
CA HIS A 90 2.65 -8.81 12.77
C HIS A 90 3.26 -7.91 11.66
N PRO A 91 4.57 -7.60 11.66
CA PRO A 91 5.16 -6.84 10.56
C PRO A 91 5.20 -7.71 9.27
N PRO A 92 4.80 -7.15 8.11
CA PRO A 92 4.90 -7.87 6.85
C PRO A 92 6.35 -7.94 6.34
N ALA A 93 6.64 -8.86 5.42
CA ALA A 93 7.87 -8.78 4.66
C ALA A 93 7.88 -7.47 3.84
N ARG A 94 8.95 -6.68 3.92
CA ARG A 94 8.98 -5.33 3.36
C ARG A 94 10.23 -5.08 2.55
N THR A 95 10.04 -4.48 1.37
CA THR A 95 11.11 -3.90 0.56
C THR A 95 10.83 -2.41 0.37
N CYS A 96 11.84 -1.56 0.55
CA CYS A 96 11.73 -0.13 0.28
C CYS A 96 12.85 0.27 -0.69
N VAL A 97 12.49 0.92 -1.80
CA VAL A 97 13.43 1.37 -2.83
C VAL A 97 13.08 2.76 -3.30
N GLU A 98 14.04 3.42 -3.93
CA GLU A 98 13.80 4.64 -4.69
C GLU A 98 13.32 4.32 -6.12
N SER A 99 12.35 5.09 -6.64
CA SER A 99 11.86 4.98 -8.02
C SER A 99 11.27 6.31 -8.53
N LYS A 100 11.27 6.50 -9.86
CA LYS A 100 10.45 7.55 -10.49
C LYS A 100 8.99 7.12 -10.48
N LEU A 101 8.11 7.97 -9.96
CA LEU A 101 6.66 7.74 -9.91
C LEU A 101 5.94 8.39 -11.11
N TYR A 102 4.67 8.04 -11.32
CA TYR A 102 3.93 8.43 -12.53
C TYR A 102 3.69 9.94 -12.66
N ALA A 103 3.70 10.67 -11.55
CA ALA A 103 3.50 12.11 -11.48
C ALA A 103 4.50 12.76 -10.50
N PRO A 104 4.88 14.03 -10.70
CA PRO A 104 5.94 14.69 -9.94
C PRO A 104 5.55 15.01 -8.49
N ASP A 105 4.28 15.12 -8.19
CA ASP A 105 3.70 15.42 -6.87
C ASP A 105 3.49 14.15 -6.02
N VAL A 106 3.59 12.97 -6.63
CA VAL A 106 3.52 11.70 -5.91
C VAL A 106 4.87 11.39 -5.29
N LEU A 107 4.90 11.13 -3.99
CA LEU A 107 6.12 10.91 -3.20
C LEU A 107 6.30 9.46 -2.76
N VAL A 108 5.19 8.71 -2.60
CA VAL A 108 5.20 7.31 -2.17
C VAL A 108 4.13 6.51 -2.90
N GLU A 109 4.45 5.28 -3.29
CA GLU A 109 3.52 4.27 -3.80
C GLU A 109 3.78 2.93 -3.11
N MET A 110 2.74 2.18 -2.77
CA MET A 110 2.86 0.89 -2.08
C MET A 110 2.05 -0.21 -2.75
N THR A 111 2.66 -1.35 -3.04
CA THR A 111 1.95 -2.55 -3.50
C THR A 111 1.88 -3.58 -2.39
N VAL A 112 0.71 -4.18 -2.18
CA VAL A 112 0.44 -5.09 -1.04
C VAL A 112 -0.02 -6.46 -1.53
N VAL A 113 0.54 -7.50 -0.93
CA VAL A 113 0.03 -8.87 -1.01
C VAL A 113 -0.37 -9.32 0.40
N ALA A 114 -1.59 -9.79 0.55
CA ALA A 114 -2.14 -10.28 1.81
C ALA A 114 -2.85 -11.63 1.61
N VAL A 115 -3.28 -12.23 2.72
CA VAL A 115 -4.13 -13.42 2.70
C VAL A 115 -5.43 -13.19 3.45
N LEU A 116 -6.49 -13.90 3.05
CA LEU A 116 -7.69 -14.05 3.87
C LEU A 116 -7.37 -14.97 5.08
N PRO A 117 -7.97 -14.70 6.25
CA PRO A 117 -7.86 -15.55 7.44
C PRO A 117 -8.47 -16.94 7.26
#